data_AF-A0A5E8AWF8-F1
#
_entry.id   AF-A0A5E8AWF8-F1
#
_cell.length_a   1.000
_cell.length_b   1.000
_cell.length_c   1.000
_cell.angle_alpha   90.00
_cell.angle_beta   90.00
_cell.angle_gamma   90.00
#
_symmetry.space_group_name_H-M   'P 1'
#
loop_
_entity.id
_entity.type
_entity.pdbx_description
1 polymer ?
#
loop_
_entity_poly.entity_id
_entity_poly.type
_entity_poly.pdbx_seq_one_letter_code
_entity_poly.pdbx_strand_id
1 'polypeptide(L)'
;MSGSELIRAEKERLTSQIVSADELRTDRVVDNQELLLAGFRIYEAQDSTSILFDGHNVVDTNDGLVRIPFEVISGLRPAGIAVVVDTPAAIISRRNADSTRGRPQRNEETLSNYQDLCLELAKDHATLLSVPMESIASGNTDAFVAFLRPLL
;
A
#
# COMPACT_ATOMS: atom_id res chain seq x y z
N MET A 1 -5.33 -9.47 -0.90
CA MET A 1 -6.41 -8.55 -0.50
C MET A 1 -5.86 -7.13 -0.50
N SER A 2 -6.54 -6.17 -1.12
CA SER A 2 -6.06 -4.77 -1.18
C SER A 2 -6.63 -3.92 -0.05
N GLY A 3 -5.82 -3.04 0.53
CA GLY A 3 -6.29 -2.05 1.51
C GLY A 3 -7.38 -1.14 0.94
N SER A 4 -7.30 -0.79 -0.35
CA SER A 4 -8.34 0.01 -1.02
C SER A 4 -9.68 -0.72 -1.14
N GLU A 5 -9.68 -2.05 -1.22
CA GLU A 5 -10.90 -2.87 -1.25
C GLU A 5 -11.53 -2.96 0.13
N LEU A 6 -10.73 -3.17 1.19
CA LEU A 6 -11.23 -3.18 2.56
C LEU A 6 -11.86 -1.85 2.96
N ILE A 7 -11.22 -0.72 2.63
CA ILE A 7 -11.75 0.60 2.95
C ILE A 7 -13.08 0.82 2.21
N ARG A 8 -13.19 0.41 0.94
CA ARG A 8 -14.44 0.52 0.18
C ARG A 8 -15.55 -0.34 0.79
N ALA A 9 -15.27 -1.60 1.10
CA ALA A 9 -16.23 -2.52 1.70
C ALA A 9 -16.73 -2.01 3.06
N GLU A 10 -15.86 -1.50 3.92
CA GLU A 10 -16.26 -0.97 5.23
C GLU A 10 -17.01 0.36 5.10
N LYS A 11 -16.63 1.22 4.15
CA LYS A 11 -17.35 2.47 3.88
C LYS A 11 -18.75 2.19 3.32
N GLU A 12 -18.89 1.25 2.38
CA GLU A 12 -20.19 0.78 1.89
C GLU A 12 -21.04 0.19 3.03
N ARG A 13 -20.44 -0.61 3.92
CA ARG A 13 -21.13 -1.18 5.08
C ARG A 13 -21.67 -0.11 6.03
N LEU A 14 -20.93 0.98 6.23
CA LEU A 14 -21.29 2.06 7.16
C LEU A 14 -22.17 3.15 6.54
N THR A 15 -22.01 3.46 5.26
CA THR A 15 -22.67 4.62 4.61
C THR A 15 -23.53 4.27 3.40
N SER A 16 -23.50 3.02 2.92
CA SER A 16 -24.14 2.58 1.66
C SER A 16 -23.68 3.35 0.41
N GLN A 17 -22.49 3.98 0.44
CA GLN A 17 -21.91 4.67 -0.71
C GLN A 17 -20.78 3.84 -1.34
N ILE A 18 -20.86 3.62 -2.65
CA ILE A 18 -19.78 3.05 -3.46
C ILE A 18 -18.79 4.19 -3.75
N VAL A 19 -17.52 3.99 -3.40
CA VAL A 19 -16.46 4.98 -3.56
C VAL A 19 -15.34 4.35 -4.39
N SER A 20 -14.70 5.10 -5.30
CA SER A 20 -13.59 4.59 -6.10
C SER A 20 -12.25 4.63 -5.36
N ALA A 21 -11.25 3.87 -5.84
CA ALA A 21 -9.91 3.91 -5.25
C ALA A 21 -9.25 5.30 -5.37
N ASP A 22 -9.55 6.05 -6.44
CA ASP A 22 -9.04 7.40 -6.64
C ASP A 22 -9.72 8.41 -5.69
N GLU A 23 -10.99 8.22 -5.33
CA GLU A 23 -11.68 9.05 -4.33
C GLU A 23 -11.18 8.81 -2.89
N LEU A 24 -10.75 7.57 -2.58
CA LEU A 24 -10.11 7.28 -1.28
C LEU A 24 -8.77 8.01 -1.09
N ARG A 25 -8.13 8.41 -2.18
CA ARG A 25 -6.85 9.12 -2.19
C ARG A 25 -7.01 10.62 -1.90
N THR A 26 -8.13 11.22 -2.27
CA THR A 26 -8.30 12.68 -2.29
C THR A 26 -8.97 13.25 -1.04
N ASP A 27 -9.93 12.56 -0.43
CA ASP A 27 -10.83 13.26 0.52
C ASP A 27 -10.50 13.07 2.00
N ARG A 28 -10.09 11.87 2.46
CA ARG A 28 -9.96 11.57 3.92
C ARG A 28 -8.99 10.42 4.23
N VAL A 29 -7.73 10.52 3.79
CA VAL A 29 -6.72 9.45 3.97
C VAL A 29 -6.55 9.02 5.43
N VAL A 30 -6.73 9.93 6.41
CA VAL A 30 -6.64 9.63 7.85
C VAL A 30 -7.87 8.86 8.36
N ASP A 31 -9.10 9.31 8.04
CA ASP A 31 -10.31 8.59 8.47
C ASP A 31 -10.43 7.19 7.84
N ASN A 32 -9.84 7.01 6.65
CA ASN A 32 -9.78 5.71 5.98
C ASN A 32 -8.94 4.66 6.74
N GLN A 33 -8.08 5.08 7.67
CA GLN A 33 -7.17 4.17 8.37
C GLN A 33 -7.87 3.36 9.46
N GLU A 34 -8.81 3.98 10.19
CA GLU A 34 -9.64 3.26 11.15
C GLU A 34 -10.55 2.24 10.45
N LEU A 35 -11.12 2.64 9.31
CA LEU A 35 -11.93 1.78 8.45
C LEU A 35 -11.11 0.60 7.92
N LEU A 36 -9.87 0.84 7.50
CA LEU A 36 -8.97 -0.20 7.05
C LEU A 36 -8.74 -1.25 8.14
N LEU A 37 -8.37 -0.81 9.35
CA LEU A 37 -8.09 -1.71 10.46
C LEU A 37 -9.35 -2.47 10.92
N ALA A 38 -10.51 -1.83 10.90
CA ALA A 38 -11.79 -2.48 11.21
C ALA A 38 -12.13 -3.57 10.19
N GLY A 39 -12.07 -3.25 8.89
CA GLY A 39 -12.31 -4.21 7.81
C GLY A 39 -11.30 -5.36 7.83
N PHE A 40 -10.02 -5.07 8.09
CA PHE A 40 -8.97 -6.08 8.19
C PHE A 40 -9.26 -7.08 9.31
N ARG A 41 -9.63 -6.62 10.51
CA ARG A 41 -9.98 -7.50 11.63
C ARG A 41 -11.18 -8.40 11.33
N ILE A 42 -12.18 -7.88 10.63
CA ILE A 42 -13.35 -8.68 10.22
C ILE A 42 -12.92 -9.78 9.24
N TYR A 43 -12.09 -9.44 8.25
CA TYR A 43 -11.58 -10.39 7.27
C TYR A 43 -10.72 -11.47 7.94
N GLU A 44 -9.76 -11.06 8.77
CA GLU A 44 -8.87 -11.97 9.51
C GLU A 44 -9.65 -12.92 10.44
N ALA A 45 -10.76 -12.47 11.03
CA ALA A 45 -11.61 -13.32 11.87
C ALA A 45 -12.39 -14.39 11.08
N GLN A 46 -12.59 -14.19 9.78
CA GLN A 46 -13.32 -15.12 8.91
C GLN A 46 -12.42 -16.18 8.28
N ASP A 47 -11.11 -15.92 8.20
CA ASP A 47 -10.16 -16.77 7.49
C ASP A 47 -8.82 -16.83 8.24
N SER A 48 -8.40 -18.04 8.61
CA SER A 48 -7.14 -18.28 9.34
C SER A 48 -5.93 -18.50 8.41
N THR A 49 -6.08 -18.21 7.12
CA THR A 49 -4.97 -18.33 6.16
C THR A 49 -4.06 -17.09 6.16
N SER A 50 -2.83 -17.27 5.70
CA SER A 50 -1.87 -16.18 5.54
C SER A 50 -2.38 -15.13 4.56
N ILE A 51 -2.34 -13.86 4.97
CA ILE A 51 -2.90 -12.75 4.19
C ILE A 51 -1.78 -12.02 3.45
N LEU A 52 -1.87 -11.99 2.12
CA LEU A 52 -1.10 -11.03 1.33
C LEU A 52 -1.88 -9.70 1.25
N PHE A 53 -1.40 -8.70 1.97
CA PHE A 53 -1.97 -7.36 2.03
C PHE A 53 -1.29 -6.42 1.03
N ASP A 54 -2.03 -5.94 0.04
CA ASP A 54 -1.57 -4.96 -0.95
C ASP A 54 -1.99 -3.54 -0.52
N GLY A 55 -1.02 -2.66 -0.31
CA GLY A 55 -1.25 -1.30 0.13
C GLY A 55 -0.04 -0.39 -0.05
N HIS A 56 -0.22 0.88 0.30
CA HIS A 56 0.81 1.90 0.24
C HIS A 56 1.15 2.39 1.65
N ASN A 57 2.44 2.54 1.95
CA ASN A 57 2.89 3.26 3.16
C ASN A 57 3.01 4.78 2.94
N VAL A 58 2.97 5.22 1.68
CA VAL A 58 2.91 6.62 1.26
C VAL A 58 1.97 6.76 0.08
N VAL A 59 1.02 7.69 0.19
CA VAL A 59 0.00 7.96 -0.82
C VAL A 59 0.36 9.24 -1.58
N ASP A 60 0.50 9.14 -2.90
CA ASP A 60 0.72 10.27 -3.81
C ASP A 60 -0.61 10.97 -4.12
N THR A 61 -0.96 12.01 -3.36
CA THR A 61 -2.18 12.80 -3.56
C THR A 61 -1.95 13.96 -4.54
N ASN A 62 -3.00 14.69 -4.92
CA ASN A 62 -2.82 15.88 -5.76
C ASN A 62 -2.09 17.00 -5.01
N ASP A 63 -2.23 17.05 -3.68
CA ASP A 63 -1.65 18.06 -2.80
C ASP A 63 -0.27 17.68 -2.25
N GLY A 64 0.20 16.45 -2.52
CA GLY A 64 1.54 16.00 -2.16
C GLY A 64 1.56 14.56 -1.65
N LEU A 65 2.68 14.19 -1.02
CA LEU A 65 2.85 12.86 -0.44
C LEU A 65 2.28 12.82 0.97
N VAL A 66 1.36 11.88 1.22
CA VAL A 66 0.77 11.63 2.54
C VAL A 66 1.38 10.34 3.10
N ARG A 67 2.07 10.45 4.23
CA ARG A 67 2.61 9.29 4.95
C ARG A 67 1.48 8.55 5.67
N ILE A 68 1.45 7.24 5.58
CA ILE A 68 0.56 6.42 6.41
C ILE A 68 1.18 6.29 7.81
N PRO A 69 0.44 6.62 8.89
CA PRO A 69 0.93 6.49 10.25
C PRO A 69 1.35 5.06 10.59
N PHE A 70 2.37 4.94 11.45
CA PHE A 70 2.91 3.66 11.87
C PHE A 70 1.87 2.80 12.60
N GLU A 71 0.94 3.41 13.32
CA GLU A 71 -0.15 2.76 14.05
C GLU A 71 -1.05 1.94 13.11
N VAL A 72 -1.18 2.37 11.86
CA VAL A 72 -1.95 1.66 10.83
C VAL A 72 -1.18 0.43 10.38
N ILE A 73 0.10 0.60 10.06
CA ILE A 73 0.94 -0.51 9.58
C ILE A 73 1.13 -1.56 10.69
N SER A 74 1.38 -1.12 11.91
CA SER A 74 1.48 -2.01 13.08
C SER A 74 0.15 -2.69 13.42
N GLY A 75 -0.98 -2.00 13.25
CA GLY A 75 -2.32 -2.57 13.42
C GLY A 75 -2.66 -3.71 12.46
N LEU A 76 -2.00 -3.78 11.29
CA LEU A 76 -2.12 -4.91 10.35
C LEU A 76 -1.31 -6.14 10.80
N ARG A 77 -0.42 -6.00 11.78
CA ARG A 77 0.44 -7.07 12.33
C ARG A 77 1.16 -7.88 11.24
N PRO A 78 1.89 -7.24 10.30
CA PRO A 78 2.53 -7.94 9.20
C PRO A 78 3.62 -8.89 9.71
N ALA A 79 3.77 -10.06 9.07
CA ALA A 79 4.91 -10.97 9.31
C ALA A 79 6.17 -10.57 8.53
N GLY A 80 6.03 -9.72 7.50
CA GLY A 80 7.11 -9.17 6.69
C GLY A 80 6.59 -8.07 5.75
N ILE A 81 7.50 -7.25 5.24
CA ILE A 81 7.17 -6.11 4.37
C ILE A 81 7.92 -6.23 3.04
N ALA A 82 7.20 -6.39 1.94
CA ALA A 82 7.76 -6.34 0.59
C ALA A 82 7.49 -4.97 -0.04
N VAL A 83 8.51 -4.29 -0.54
CA VAL A 83 8.37 -3.03 -1.28
C VAL A 83 8.69 -3.25 -2.74
N VAL A 84 7.70 -3.11 -3.62
CA VAL A 84 7.90 -3.25 -5.06
C VAL A 84 8.48 -1.95 -5.63
N VAL A 85 9.63 -2.04 -6.27
CA VAL A 85 10.38 -0.90 -6.80
C VAL A 85 10.68 -1.05 -8.29
N ASP A 86 10.93 0.07 -8.96
CA ASP A 86 11.43 0.11 -10.33
C ASP A 86 12.13 1.45 -10.61
N THR A 87 12.71 1.61 -11.79
CA THR A 87 13.27 2.90 -12.24
C THR A 87 12.15 3.95 -12.43
N PRO A 88 12.38 5.24 -12.10
CA PRO A 88 11.40 6.29 -12.34
C PRO A 88 10.91 6.35 -13.80
N ALA A 89 11.81 6.17 -14.77
CA ALA A 89 11.49 6.14 -16.20
C ALA A 89 10.52 4.98 -16.55
N ALA A 90 10.76 3.77 -16.03
CA ALA A 90 9.86 2.63 -16.25
C ALA A 90 8.50 2.84 -15.58
N ILE A 91 8.46 3.46 -14.39
CA ILE A 91 7.22 3.82 -13.71
C ILE A 91 6.42 4.83 -14.54
N ILE A 92 7.06 5.88 -15.07
CA ILE A 92 6.40 6.89 -15.93
C ILE A 92 5.85 6.24 -17.18
N SER A 93 6.65 5.41 -17.86
CA SER A 93 6.22 4.71 -19.07
C SER A 93 4.95 3.89 -18.82
N ARG A 94 4.93 3.10 -17.74
CA ARG A 94 3.75 2.31 -17.34
C ARG A 94 2.55 3.18 -16.94
N ARG A 95 2.77 4.27 -16.20
CA ARG A 95 1.70 5.20 -15.81
C ARG A 95 1.08 5.89 -17.04
N ASN A 96 1.87 6.24 -18.05
CA ASN A 96 1.38 6.87 -19.29
C ASN A 96 0.60 5.90 -20.18
N ALA A 97 0.94 4.60 -20.13
CA ALA A 97 0.21 3.55 -20.85
C ALA A 97 -1.11 3.15 -20.14
N ASP A 98 -1.24 3.43 -18.85
CA ASP A 98 -2.43 3.10 -18.05
C ASP A 98 -3.47 4.23 -18.09
N SER A 99 -4.46 4.09 -18.99
CA SER A 99 -5.58 5.03 -19.13
C SER A 99 -6.70 4.82 -18.10
N THR A 100 -6.59 3.82 -17.22
CA THR A 100 -7.70 3.44 -16.32
C THR A 100 -7.69 4.20 -14.99
N ARG A 101 -6.61 4.91 -14.67
CA ARG A 101 -6.40 5.56 -13.37
C ARG A 101 -5.98 7.02 -13.49
N GLY A 102 -6.56 7.89 -12.66
CA GLY A 102 -6.23 9.32 -12.60
C GLY A 102 -5.00 9.65 -11.76
N ARG A 103 -3.84 9.03 -12.05
CA ARG A 103 -2.61 9.29 -11.29
C ARG A 103 -2.03 10.69 -11.63
N PRO A 104 -1.51 11.44 -10.64
CA PRO A 104 -0.80 12.68 -10.91
C PRO A 104 0.38 12.47 -11.86
N GLN A 105 0.56 13.40 -12.79
CA GLN A 105 1.76 13.46 -13.62
C GLN A 105 2.95 13.91 -12.76
N ARG A 106 4.04 13.15 -12.82
CA ARG A 106 5.26 13.35 -12.03
C ARG A 106 6.47 13.20 -12.95
N ASN A 107 7.50 14.01 -12.72
CA ASN A 107 8.80 13.83 -13.37
C ASN A 107 9.61 12.73 -12.66
N GLU A 108 10.74 12.34 -13.25
CA GLU A 108 11.60 11.27 -12.72
C GLU A 108 12.13 11.58 -11.32
N GLU A 109 12.55 12.82 -11.06
CA GLU A 109 13.04 13.27 -9.75
C GLU A 109 11.97 13.11 -8.66
N THR A 110 10.73 13.54 -8.93
CA THR A 110 9.64 13.44 -7.96
C THR A 110 9.28 11.99 -7.68
N LEU A 111 9.33 11.11 -8.70
CA LEU A 111 9.09 9.69 -8.50
C LEU A 111 10.23 8.98 -7.78
N SER A 112 11.48 9.41 -8.02
CA SER A 112 12.63 8.93 -7.25
C SER A 112 12.44 9.27 -5.78
N ASN A 113 12.19 10.55 -5.46
CA ASN A 113 11.97 11.02 -4.09
C ASN A 113 10.77 10.30 -3.43
N TYR A 114 9.71 10.03 -4.19
CA TYR A 114 8.57 9.26 -3.71
C TYR A 114 8.96 7.82 -3.35
N GLN A 115 9.69 7.12 -4.24
CA GLN A 115 10.14 5.75 -3.99
C GLN A 115 11.13 5.67 -2.83
N ASP A 116 12.04 6.63 -2.73
CA ASP A 116 13.00 6.73 -1.63
C ASP A 116 12.28 6.88 -0.29
N LEU A 117 11.25 7.73 -0.22
CA LEU A 117 10.42 7.88 0.97
C LEU A 117 9.66 6.59 1.32
N CYS A 118 9.13 5.87 0.32
CA CYS A 118 8.49 4.57 0.53
C CYS A 118 9.47 3.56 1.14
N LEU A 119 10.71 3.51 0.65
CA LEU A 119 11.75 2.61 1.14
C LEU A 119 12.21 2.96 2.55
N GLU A 120 12.45 4.24 2.83
CA GLU A 120 12.83 4.74 4.16
C GLU A 120 11.79 4.33 5.20
N LEU A 121 10.52 4.67 4.96
CA LEU A 121 9.44 4.35 5.89
C LEU A 121 9.22 2.85 6.05
N ALA A 122 9.31 2.07 4.97
CA ALA A 122 9.18 0.62 5.06
C ALA A 122 10.28 0.00 5.92
N LYS A 123 11.52 0.48 5.78
CA LYS A 123 12.65 0.04 6.59
C LYS A 123 12.46 0.42 8.06
N ASP A 124 12.01 1.64 8.35
CA ASP A 124 11.73 2.09 9.70
C ASP A 124 10.63 1.25 10.36
N HIS A 125 9.53 1.01 9.64
CA HIS A 125 8.43 0.18 10.12
C HIS A 125 8.86 -1.26 10.37
N ALA A 126 9.62 -1.86 9.45
CA ALA A 126 10.15 -3.21 9.60
C ALA A 126 11.06 -3.34 10.83
N THR A 127 11.90 -2.34 11.05
CA THR A 127 12.79 -2.26 12.23
C THR A 127 11.98 -2.17 13.52
N LEU A 128 11.00 -1.27 13.59
CA LEU A 128 10.14 -1.09 14.77
C LEU A 128 9.31 -2.34 15.09
N LEU A 129 8.85 -3.06 14.07
CA LEU A 129 8.06 -4.28 14.21
C LEU A 129 8.93 -5.53 14.38
N SER A 130 10.25 -5.43 14.18
CA SER A 130 11.17 -6.57 14.17
C SER A 130 10.77 -7.66 13.16
N VAL A 131 10.41 -7.25 11.94
CA VAL A 131 10.01 -8.13 10.84
C VAL A 131 10.94 -7.97 9.64
N PRO A 132 11.13 -9.01 8.81
CA PRO A 132 11.93 -8.90 7.59
C PRO A 132 11.31 -7.92 6.59
N MET A 133 12.17 -7.23 5.86
CA MET A 133 11.80 -6.35 4.76
C MET A 133 12.72 -6.55 3.56
N GLU A 134 12.14 -6.52 2.37
CA GLU A 134 12.88 -6.61 1.11
C GLU A 134 12.30 -5.64 0.08
N SER A 135 13.19 -4.97 -0.66
CA SER A 135 12.82 -4.23 -1.88
C SER A 135 12.98 -5.14 -3.08
N ILE A 136 11.92 -5.26 -3.88
CA ILE A 136 11.82 -6.26 -4.94
C ILE A 136 11.52 -5.55 -6.25
N ALA A 137 12.34 -5.80 -7.28
CA ALA A 137 12.13 -5.22 -8.60
C ALA A 137 10.79 -5.65 -9.20
N SER A 138 10.09 -4.69 -9.83
CA SER A 138 8.81 -4.96 -10.50
C SER A 138 8.98 -6.05 -11.57
N GLY A 139 8.08 -7.05 -11.54
CA GLY A 139 8.14 -8.21 -12.42
C GLY A 139 9.07 -9.34 -11.95
N ASN A 140 9.86 -9.17 -10.89
CA ASN A 140 10.66 -10.24 -10.31
C ASN A 140 9.83 -11.13 -9.38
N THR A 141 9.00 -11.99 -9.97
CA THR A 141 8.11 -12.90 -9.23
C THR A 141 8.89 -13.92 -8.40
N ASP A 142 10.06 -14.38 -8.88
CA ASP A 142 10.87 -15.37 -8.16
C ASP A 142 11.40 -14.83 -6.83
N ALA A 143 11.93 -13.60 -6.82
CA ALA A 143 12.34 -12.93 -5.60
C ALA A 143 11.16 -12.71 -4.65
N PHE A 144 10.01 -12.31 -5.17
CA PHE A 144 8.78 -12.15 -4.38
C PHE A 144 8.34 -13.45 -3.71
N VAL A 145 8.31 -14.55 -4.45
CA VAL A 145 7.97 -15.87 -3.89
C VAL A 145 9.03 -16.35 -2.89
N ALA A 146 10.31 -16.09 -3.14
CA ALA A 146 11.39 -16.45 -2.22
C ALA A 146 11.26 -15.71 -0.88
N PHE A 147 10.92 -14.42 -0.91
CA PHE A 147 10.67 -13.60 0.29
C PHE A 147 9.46 -14.11 1.11
N LEU A 148 8.38 -14.51 0.43
CA LEU A 148 7.16 -14.98 1.11
C LEU A 148 7.30 -16.37 1.74
N ARG A 149 8.09 -17.27 1.14
CA ARG A 149 8.19 -18.67 1.58
C ARG A 149 8.46 -18.88 3.08
N PRO A 150 9.39 -18.15 3.74
CA PRO A 150 9.61 -18.31 5.19
C PRO A 150 8.51 -17.67 6.07
N LEU A 151 7.57 -16.92 5.50
CA LEU A 151 6.51 -16.18 6.21
C LEU A 151 5.15 -16.90 6.21
N LEU A 152 5.03 -18.00 5.45
CA LEU A 152 3.82 -18.80 5.27
C LEU A 152 3.91 -20.10 6.06
#